data_AF-A0A5K1JXS4-F1
#
_entry.id   AF-A0A5K1JXS4-F1
#
_cell.length_a   1.000
_cell.length_b   1.000
_cell.length_c   1.000
_cell.angle_alpha   90.00
_cell.angle_beta   90.00
_cell.angle_gamma   90.00
#
_symmetry.space_group_name_H-M   'P 1'
#
loop_
_entity.id
_entity.type
_entity.pdbx_description
1 polymer ?
#
loop_
_entity_poly.entity_id
_entity_poly.type
_entity_poly.pdbx_seq_one_letter_code
_entity_poly.pdbx_strand_id
1 'polypeptide(L)'
;MMNAPLPERPALGLLESPHIPLSLPTLANGVARICLLLSLSQVTALSPTASMKDSIYKRQFDATHDGHLPVSHISVTGTGTLSTVLDDEGKGVYHWYLTLHLSPEDPTGDPRTVTLDSQPTNYPEATLIIKSAPPCTDPHKVEVTVPMLGGPTASEVVEFLVEEGLARYVYAEGGFGCRWWCRVALQKLEAKGWVESGAEDKYVELQRECAERDPDRFPNDLKKGTFMPKVSVAGGDHDLDDADVGSRTDVSV
;
A
#
# COMPACT_ATOMS: atom_id res chain seq x y z
N MET A 1 28.68 5.89 63.71
CA MET A 1 28.32 6.52 62.42
C MET A 1 26.82 6.77 62.45
N MET A 2 26.42 8.03 62.35
CA MET A 2 25.05 8.51 62.57
C MET A 2 24.19 8.32 61.33
N ASN A 3 23.02 7.71 61.49
CA ASN A 3 22.00 7.62 60.43
C ASN A 3 21.33 8.98 60.26
N ALA A 4 21.41 9.55 59.05
CA ALA A 4 20.66 10.73 58.67
C ALA A 4 19.19 10.36 58.37
N PRO A 5 18.20 11.16 58.81
CA PRO A 5 16.79 10.90 58.53
C PRO A 5 16.41 11.36 57.11
N LEU A 6 15.56 10.56 56.47
CA LEU A 6 14.97 10.85 55.15
C LEU A 6 13.93 11.99 55.25
N PRO A 7 13.80 12.85 54.21
CA PRO A 7 12.82 13.92 54.19
C PRO A 7 11.39 13.40 53.95
N GLU A 8 10.45 13.97 54.71
CA GLU A 8 9.01 13.70 54.59
C GLU A 8 8.45 14.15 53.25
N ARG A 9 7.62 13.30 52.64
CA ARG A 9 6.86 13.63 51.43
C ARG A 9 5.64 14.50 51.79
N PRO A 10 5.38 15.60 51.07
CA PRO A 10 4.16 16.36 51.25
C PRO A 10 2.95 15.60 50.71
N ALA A 11 1.85 15.65 51.46
CA ALA A 11 0.56 15.08 51.10
C ALA A 11 -0.01 15.75 49.85
N LEU A 12 -0.37 14.96 48.85
CA LEU A 12 -1.10 15.41 47.67
C LEU A 12 -2.55 15.72 48.08
N GLY A 13 -2.90 17.00 48.02
CA GLY A 13 -4.27 17.47 48.14
C GLY A 13 -5.11 16.99 46.95
N LEU A 14 -6.24 16.37 47.25
CA LEU A 14 -7.31 16.07 46.30
C LEU A 14 -7.91 17.40 45.79
N LEU A 15 -7.59 17.78 44.55
CA LEU A 15 -8.34 18.81 43.83
C LEU A 15 -9.61 18.16 43.27
N GLU A 16 -10.76 18.55 43.82
CA GLU A 16 -12.07 18.29 43.24
C GLU A 16 -12.17 18.97 41.86
N SER A 17 -12.50 18.18 40.84
CA SER A 17 -12.70 18.67 39.47
C SER A 17 -14.12 19.25 39.35
N PRO A 18 -14.30 20.44 38.75
CA PRO A 18 -15.63 20.98 38.51
C PRO A 18 -16.34 20.19 37.40
N HIS A 19 -17.55 19.70 37.70
CA HIS A 19 -18.47 19.15 36.73
C HIS A 19 -18.83 20.21 35.68
N ILE A 20 -18.34 20.03 34.46
CA ILE A 20 -18.78 20.76 33.27
C ILE A 20 -19.92 19.96 32.63
N PRO A 21 -21.15 20.50 32.54
CA PRO A 21 -22.21 19.84 31.78
C PRO A 21 -21.91 19.93 30.28
N LEU A 22 -21.68 18.79 29.66
CA LEU A 22 -21.59 18.65 28.20
C LEU A 22 -22.99 18.77 27.60
N SER A 23 -23.32 19.96 27.11
CA SER A 23 -24.44 20.19 26.20
C SER A 23 -24.13 19.53 24.86
N LEU A 24 -24.89 18.49 24.50
CA LEU A 24 -24.89 17.87 23.16
C LEU A 24 -25.47 18.84 22.12
N PRO A 25 -24.74 19.19 21.05
CA PRO A 25 -25.38 19.62 19.81
C PRO A 25 -25.80 18.38 19.02
N THR A 26 -27.11 18.19 18.90
CA THR A 26 -27.74 17.29 17.95
C THR A 26 -27.42 17.75 16.53
N LEU A 27 -26.36 17.20 15.94
CA LEU A 27 -26.09 17.31 14.52
C LEU A 27 -26.59 16.04 13.83
N ALA A 28 -27.81 16.15 13.31
CA ALA A 28 -28.32 15.28 12.28
C ALA A 28 -27.43 15.42 11.04
N ASN A 29 -26.46 14.53 10.88
CA ASN A 29 -25.66 14.43 9.67
C ASN A 29 -26.06 13.19 8.90
N GLY A 30 -26.49 13.45 7.67
CA GLY A 30 -27.00 12.47 6.73
C GLY A 30 -25.99 11.37 6.46
N VAL A 31 -26.50 10.15 6.55
CA VAL A 31 -25.84 8.94 6.08
C VAL A 31 -25.63 9.08 4.57
N ALA A 32 -24.42 9.46 4.16
CA ALA A 32 -23.99 9.30 2.78
C ALA A 32 -23.77 7.81 2.52
N ARG A 33 -24.87 7.07 2.29
CA ARG A 33 -24.82 5.78 1.62
C ARG A 33 -24.31 6.05 0.21
N ILE A 34 -23.02 5.79 -0.04
CA ILE A 34 -22.54 5.58 -1.40
C ILE A 34 -23.08 4.21 -1.84
N CYS A 35 -24.36 4.18 -2.17
CA CYS A 35 -24.91 3.18 -3.08
C CYS A 35 -24.49 3.62 -4.49
N LEU A 36 -23.49 2.96 -5.04
CA LEU A 36 -23.15 3.03 -6.46
C LEU A 36 -24.33 2.42 -7.25
N LEU A 37 -25.35 3.24 -7.53
CA LEU A 37 -26.30 2.97 -8.61
C LEU A 37 -25.65 3.41 -9.91
N LEU A 38 -24.99 2.46 -10.58
CA LEU A 38 -24.53 2.65 -11.95
C LEU A 38 -25.75 2.70 -12.87
N SER A 39 -26.10 3.91 -13.29
CA SER A 39 -27.00 4.18 -14.40
C SER A 39 -26.36 3.70 -15.71
N LEU A 40 -26.91 2.63 -16.28
CA LEU A 40 -26.67 2.21 -17.65
C LEU A 40 -27.30 3.24 -18.59
N SER A 41 -26.50 4.14 -19.16
CA SER A 41 -26.75 4.77 -20.47
C SER A 41 -25.61 5.70 -20.88
N GLN A 42 -24.85 5.28 -21.90
CA GLN A 42 -24.45 6.03 -23.12
C GLN A 42 -23.08 5.54 -23.59
N VAL A 43 -23.11 4.70 -24.63
CA VAL A 43 -21.95 4.34 -25.44
C VAL A 43 -21.70 5.50 -26.39
N THR A 44 -20.75 6.35 -26.04
CA THR A 44 -20.16 7.32 -26.98
C THR A 44 -18.79 6.78 -27.37
N ALA A 45 -18.64 6.43 -28.64
CA ALA A 45 -17.39 5.94 -29.21
C ALA A 45 -16.31 7.03 -29.08
N LEU A 46 -15.23 6.71 -28.35
CA LEU A 46 -14.05 7.55 -28.23
C LEU A 46 -12.99 7.13 -29.28
N SER A 47 -12.41 8.15 -29.91
CA SER A 47 -11.30 8.07 -30.85
C SER A 47 -10.02 7.49 -30.22
N PRO A 48 -9.09 6.93 -31.03
CA PRO A 48 -8.06 6.02 -30.56
C PRO A 48 -6.76 6.70 -30.10
N THR A 49 -6.02 5.94 -29.29
CA THR A 49 -4.62 6.10 -28.82
C THR A 49 -4.35 7.10 -27.70
N ALA A 50 -5.06 6.97 -26.58
CA ALA A 50 -4.40 7.19 -25.30
C ALA A 50 -3.37 6.06 -25.11
N SER A 51 -2.09 6.41 -24.95
CA SER A 51 -1.03 5.46 -24.59
C SER A 51 -1.48 4.63 -23.38
N MET A 52 -1.60 3.31 -23.54
CA MET A 52 -2.06 2.40 -22.46
C MET A 52 -1.26 2.57 -21.17
N LYS A 53 -0.03 3.12 -21.23
CA LYS A 53 0.81 3.40 -20.07
C LYS A 53 0.16 4.35 -19.05
N ASP A 54 -0.72 5.25 -19.47
CA ASP A 54 -1.39 6.21 -18.55
C ASP A 54 -2.71 5.68 -17.97
N SER A 55 -3.18 4.51 -18.40
CA SER A 55 -4.50 3.98 -18.02
C SER A 55 -4.48 2.95 -16.88
N ILE A 56 -3.30 2.42 -16.53
CA ILE A 56 -3.22 1.20 -15.72
C ILE A 56 -3.13 1.51 -14.21
N TYR A 57 -2.83 2.76 -13.81
CA TYR A 57 -2.84 3.21 -12.41
C TYR A 57 -2.83 4.74 -12.30
N LYS A 58 -3.38 5.29 -11.21
CA LYS A 58 -3.32 6.73 -10.94
C LYS A 58 -1.99 7.06 -10.27
N ARG A 59 -1.07 7.67 -11.04
CA ARG A 59 0.22 8.17 -10.54
C ARG A 59 0.02 9.58 -9.98
N GLN A 60 0.03 9.70 -8.66
CA GLN A 60 0.49 10.92 -7.97
C GLN A 60 1.92 10.69 -7.45
N PHE A 61 2.64 9.82 -8.14
CA PHE A 61 4.00 9.43 -7.88
C PHE A 61 4.93 10.37 -8.62
N ASP A 62 5.78 11.08 -7.88
CA ASP A 62 6.82 11.92 -8.45
C ASP A 62 8.01 11.05 -8.87
N ALA A 63 7.91 10.40 -10.02
CA ALA A 63 8.98 9.54 -10.52
C ALA A 63 10.29 10.29 -10.78
N THR A 64 10.24 11.61 -10.98
CA THR A 64 11.44 12.43 -11.20
C THR A 64 12.23 12.71 -9.93
N HIS A 65 11.56 12.71 -8.78
CA HIS A 65 12.18 13.03 -7.51
C HIS A 65 12.26 11.83 -6.55
N ASP A 66 11.21 11.02 -6.48
CA ASP A 66 11.13 9.86 -5.58
C ASP A 66 11.56 8.57 -6.25
N GLY A 67 11.50 8.51 -7.58
CA GLY A 67 11.66 7.26 -8.32
C GLY A 67 13.05 6.65 -8.25
N HIS A 68 14.09 7.49 -8.24
CA HIS A 68 15.49 7.04 -8.18
C HIS A 68 15.99 6.82 -6.74
N LEU A 69 15.20 7.17 -5.73
CA LEU A 69 15.61 7.02 -4.34
C LEU A 69 15.58 5.54 -3.93
N PRO A 70 16.64 5.03 -3.27
CA PRO A 70 16.66 3.67 -2.74
C PRO A 70 15.57 3.47 -1.70
N VAL A 71 14.92 2.31 -1.71
CA VAL A 71 13.97 1.92 -0.67
C VAL A 71 14.77 1.29 0.49
N SER A 72 14.66 1.88 1.67
CA SER A 72 15.33 1.39 2.89
C SER A 72 14.57 0.22 3.53
N HIS A 73 13.25 0.32 3.59
CA HIS A 73 12.35 -0.69 4.11
C HIS A 73 10.96 -0.51 3.51
N ILE A 74 10.17 -1.57 3.58
CA ILE A 74 8.74 -1.52 3.27
C ILE A 74 7.95 -1.68 4.55
N SER A 75 6.78 -1.04 4.60
CA SER A 75 5.82 -1.23 5.66
C SER A 75 4.48 -1.68 5.07
N VAL A 76 3.83 -2.64 5.71
CA VAL A 76 2.42 -2.95 5.42
C VAL A 76 1.57 -2.30 6.50
N THR A 77 0.81 -1.29 6.11
CA THR A 77 0.07 -0.43 7.02
C THR A 77 -1.42 -0.72 6.91
N GLY A 78 -2.07 -0.95 8.04
CA GLY A 78 -3.52 -0.98 8.18
C GLY A 78 -4.00 0.31 8.83
N THR A 79 -5.01 0.97 8.26
CA THR A 79 -5.71 2.11 8.89
C THR A 79 -7.23 1.94 8.89
N GLY A 80 -7.87 2.34 9.98
CA GLY A 80 -9.33 2.38 10.10
C GLY A 80 -9.97 3.65 9.53
N THR A 81 -9.18 4.70 9.25
CA THR A 81 -9.68 5.97 8.74
C THR A 81 -10.11 5.91 7.26
N LEU A 82 -9.58 4.93 6.52
CA LEU A 82 -9.85 4.71 5.11
C LEU A 82 -10.81 3.53 4.88
N SER A 83 -11.61 3.14 5.88
CA SER A 83 -12.53 2.03 5.69
C SER A 83 -13.51 2.30 4.56
N THR A 84 -13.55 1.38 3.60
CA THR A 84 -14.51 1.40 2.49
C THR A 84 -15.86 0.77 2.86
N VAL A 85 -15.93 0.13 4.02
CA VAL A 85 -17.13 -0.53 4.56
C VAL A 85 -17.30 -0.09 6.01
N LEU A 86 -18.44 0.54 6.33
CA LEU A 86 -18.81 0.85 7.70
C LEU A 86 -19.94 -0.08 8.10
N ASP A 87 -19.88 -0.64 9.30
CA ASP A 87 -21.03 -1.33 9.89
C ASP A 87 -22.10 -0.33 10.36
N ASP A 88 -23.22 -0.85 10.87
CA ASP A 88 -24.33 -0.03 11.38
C ASP A 88 -23.93 0.81 12.61
N GLU A 89 -22.83 0.48 13.27
CA GLU A 89 -22.25 1.22 14.40
C GLU A 89 -21.20 2.25 13.94
N GLY A 90 -20.94 2.35 12.63
CA GLY A 90 -19.93 3.22 12.05
C GLY A 90 -18.49 2.72 12.25
N LYS A 91 -18.29 1.49 12.72
CA LYS A 91 -16.96 0.87 12.78
C LYS A 91 -16.59 0.36 11.40
N GLY A 92 -15.44 0.83 10.95
CA GLY A 92 -14.83 0.39 9.71
C GLY A 92 -13.84 -0.74 9.90
N VAL A 93 -13.73 -1.58 8.88
CA VAL A 93 -12.63 -2.54 8.72
C VAL A 93 -11.36 -1.79 8.32
N TYR A 94 -10.20 -2.27 8.77
CA TYR A 94 -8.94 -1.69 8.37
C TYR A 94 -8.68 -1.88 6.87
N HIS A 95 -8.32 -0.78 6.19
CA HIS A 95 -7.77 -0.81 4.83
C HIS A 95 -6.26 -0.98 4.88
N TRP A 96 -5.72 -1.82 4.00
CA TRP A 96 -4.32 -2.23 4.02
C TRP A 96 -3.61 -1.83 2.72
N TYR A 97 -2.39 -1.32 2.84
CA TYR A 97 -1.56 -0.92 1.70
C TYR A 97 -0.07 -1.09 2.03
N LEU A 98 0.77 -1.06 0.99
CA LEU A 98 2.23 -1.05 1.14
C LEU A 98 2.75 0.38 1.12
N THR A 99 3.79 0.64 1.92
CA THR A 99 4.52 1.91 1.94
C THR A 99 6.00 1.63 1.72
N LEU A 100 6.59 2.23 0.69
CA LEU A 100 8.02 2.23 0.44
C LEU A 100 8.65 3.41 1.19
N HIS A 101 9.56 3.14 2.12
CA HIS A 101 10.27 4.19 2.85
C HIS A 101 11.60 4.50 2.16
N LEU A 102 11.73 5.72 1.65
CA LEU A 102 12.86 6.12 0.82
C LEU A 102 14.04 6.56 1.69
N SER A 103 15.24 6.10 1.35
CA SER A 103 16.47 6.66 1.89
C SER A 103 16.65 8.07 1.34
N PRO A 104 16.69 9.11 2.18
CA PRO A 104 16.88 10.46 1.69
C PRO A 104 18.32 10.66 1.18
N GLU A 105 18.49 11.46 0.13
CA GLU A 105 19.83 11.89 -0.32
C GLU A 105 20.52 12.76 0.73
N ASP A 106 19.73 13.58 1.42
CA ASP A 106 20.15 14.42 2.55
C ASP A 106 19.57 13.84 3.85
N PRO A 107 20.39 13.38 4.81
CA PRO A 107 19.91 12.85 6.09
C PRO A 107 19.15 13.88 6.94
N THR A 108 19.22 15.16 6.61
CA THR A 108 18.46 16.24 7.26
C THR A 108 17.12 16.54 6.58
N GLY A 109 16.86 15.94 5.42
CA GLY A 109 15.61 16.11 4.68
C GLY A 109 14.41 15.45 5.37
N ASP A 110 13.22 15.92 5.01
CA ASP A 110 11.98 15.33 5.51
C ASP A 110 11.84 13.86 5.06
N PRO A 111 11.31 12.95 5.90
CA PRO A 111 11.06 11.58 5.51
C PRO A 111 10.10 11.50 4.32
N ARG A 112 10.46 10.72 3.30
CA ARG A 112 9.66 10.53 2.09
C ARG A 112 9.20 9.09 1.95
N THR A 113 7.97 8.92 1.48
CA THR A 113 7.41 7.59 1.24
C THR A 113 6.65 7.53 -0.09
N VAL A 114 6.56 6.32 -0.65
CA VAL A 114 5.67 6.01 -1.77
C VAL A 114 4.66 4.98 -1.31
N THR A 115 3.38 5.32 -1.38
CA THR A 115 2.28 4.41 -1.05
C THR A 115 1.87 3.62 -2.29
N LEU A 116 1.74 2.31 -2.14
CA LEU A 116 1.23 1.34 -3.11
C LEU A 116 -0.08 0.77 -2.59
N ASP A 117 -1.19 1.27 -3.13
CA ASP A 117 -2.52 0.98 -2.61
C ASP A 117 -3.43 0.38 -3.69
N SER A 118 -3.84 -0.88 -3.51
CA SER A 118 -4.88 -1.47 -4.38
C SER A 118 -6.25 -0.98 -3.93
N GLN A 119 -6.93 -0.19 -4.76
CA GLN A 119 -8.25 0.36 -4.46
C GLN A 119 -9.30 -0.05 -5.50
N PRO A 120 -10.54 -0.38 -5.09
CA PRO A 120 -11.62 -0.66 -6.02
C PRO A 120 -12.00 0.62 -6.77
N THR A 121 -11.54 0.75 -8.01
CA THR A 121 -11.89 1.89 -8.89
C THR A 121 -13.12 1.60 -9.74
N ASN A 122 -13.38 0.33 -10.04
CA ASN A 122 -14.55 -0.12 -10.78
C ASN A 122 -14.96 -1.50 -10.24
N TYR A 123 -15.56 -1.53 -9.05
CA TYR A 123 -15.82 -2.77 -8.31
C TYR A 123 -16.50 -3.86 -9.18
N PRO A 124 -16.00 -5.11 -9.17
CA PRO A 124 -14.97 -5.65 -8.27
C PRO A 124 -13.52 -5.44 -8.73
N GLU A 125 -13.29 -4.77 -9.85
CA GLU A 125 -11.93 -4.46 -10.32
C GLU A 125 -11.29 -3.35 -9.49
N ALA A 126 -10.09 -3.65 -9.01
CA ALA A 126 -9.22 -2.73 -8.33
C ALA A 126 -7.98 -2.42 -9.17
N THR A 127 -7.54 -1.19 -9.00
CA THR A 127 -6.38 -0.61 -9.66
C THR A 127 -5.35 -0.26 -8.61
N LEU A 128 -4.08 -0.53 -8.88
CA LEU A 128 -2.99 -0.04 -8.05
C LEU A 128 -2.96 1.50 -8.11
N ILE A 129 -2.85 2.15 -6.97
CA ILE A 129 -2.72 3.60 -6.83
C ILE A 129 -1.35 3.86 -6.23
N ILE A 130 -0.57 4.72 -6.90
CA ILE A 130 0.82 4.98 -6.52
C ILE A 130 0.96 6.47 -6.22
N LYS A 131 1.37 6.80 -5.00
CA LYS A 131 1.40 8.18 -4.51
C LYS A 131 2.69 8.45 -3.74
N SER A 132 3.35 9.56 -4.06
CA SER A 132 4.34 10.14 -3.17
C SER A 132 3.61 10.84 -2.03
N ALA A 133 3.93 10.50 -0.78
CA ALA A 133 3.26 11.03 0.39
C ALA A 133 4.22 11.12 1.60
N PRO A 134 3.96 12.03 2.55
CA PRO A 134 4.58 11.93 3.87
C PRO A 134 4.14 10.63 4.57
N PRO A 135 4.92 10.13 5.55
CA PRO A 135 4.55 8.96 6.32
C PRO A 135 3.14 9.07 6.94
N CYS A 136 2.41 7.96 6.99
CA CYS A 136 1.10 7.92 7.64
C CYS A 136 1.21 8.31 9.13
N THR A 137 0.46 9.34 9.52
CA THR A 137 0.45 9.92 10.88
C THR A 137 -0.74 9.45 11.74
N ASP A 138 -1.54 8.50 11.25
CA ASP A 138 -2.69 7.96 11.99
C ASP A 138 -2.20 7.26 13.28
N PRO A 139 -2.56 7.75 14.48
CA PRO A 139 -2.13 7.15 15.74
C PRO A 139 -2.76 5.78 16.01
N HIS A 140 -3.79 5.41 15.26
CA HIS A 140 -4.49 4.13 15.37
C HIS A 140 -4.11 3.14 14.26
N LYS A 141 -3.10 3.46 13.45
CA LYS A 141 -2.59 2.53 12.44
C LYS A 141 -1.93 1.33 13.10
N VAL A 142 -1.99 0.21 12.41
CA VAL A 142 -1.18 -0.98 12.71
C VAL A 142 -0.21 -1.19 11.56
N GLU A 143 1.02 -1.58 11.86
CA GLU A 143 2.09 -1.59 10.88
C GLU A 143 3.09 -2.69 11.18
N VAL A 144 3.51 -3.39 10.13
CA VAL A 144 4.68 -4.27 10.15
C VAL A 144 5.70 -3.71 9.18
N THR A 145 6.96 -3.66 9.59
CA THR A 145 8.07 -3.15 8.79
C THR A 145 9.02 -4.29 8.44
N VAL A 146 9.45 -4.32 7.18
CA VAL A 146 10.38 -5.31 6.63
C VAL A 146 11.54 -4.58 5.94
N PRO A 147 12.79 -4.82 6.36
CA PRO A 147 13.96 -4.22 5.70
C PRO A 147 14.06 -4.62 4.23
N MET A 148 14.47 -3.67 3.38
CA MET A 148 14.78 -3.96 1.98
C MET A 148 16.23 -4.43 1.83
N LEU A 149 16.43 -5.42 0.98
CA LEU A 149 17.72 -6.01 0.64
C LEU A 149 18.16 -5.56 -0.75
N GLY A 150 19.45 -5.32 -0.95
CA GLY A 150 20.03 -4.92 -2.23
C GLY A 150 19.80 -3.45 -2.63
N GLY A 151 18.97 -2.72 -1.89
CA GLY A 151 18.72 -1.29 -2.11
C GLY A 151 18.08 -0.92 -3.45
N PRO A 152 17.03 -1.63 -3.92
CA PRO A 152 16.33 -1.24 -5.15
C PRO A 152 15.68 0.13 -4.98
N THR A 153 15.55 0.85 -6.09
CA THR A 153 14.89 2.16 -6.15
C THR A 153 13.37 2.02 -6.10
N ALA A 154 12.67 3.10 -5.75
CA ALA A 154 11.21 3.10 -5.71
C ALA A 154 10.59 2.73 -7.08
N SER A 155 11.16 3.25 -8.18
CA SER A 155 10.72 2.92 -9.53
C SER A 155 10.92 1.44 -9.86
N GLU A 156 12.06 0.84 -9.52
CA GLU A 156 12.30 -0.59 -9.75
C GLU A 156 11.29 -1.47 -8.99
N VAL A 157 10.97 -1.10 -7.74
CA VAL A 157 9.96 -1.82 -6.95
C VAL A 157 8.58 -1.70 -7.58
N VAL A 158 8.19 -0.49 -7.98
CA VAL A 158 6.89 -0.24 -8.64
C VAL A 158 6.78 -1.02 -9.95
N GLU A 159 7.78 -0.92 -10.82
CA GLU A 159 7.80 -1.57 -12.12
C GLU A 159 7.74 -3.09 -11.98
N PHE A 160 8.55 -3.66 -11.08
CA PHE A 160 8.53 -5.09 -10.79
C PHE A 160 7.14 -5.58 -10.36
N LEU A 161 6.48 -4.90 -9.42
CA LEU A 161 5.14 -5.33 -8.97
C LEU A 161 4.10 -5.20 -10.09
N VAL A 162 4.21 -4.18 -10.94
CA VAL A 162 3.35 -4.02 -12.12
C VAL A 162 3.58 -5.16 -13.12
N GLU A 163 4.84 -5.49 -13.42
CA GLU A 163 5.23 -6.61 -14.30
C GLU A 163 4.83 -7.98 -13.72
N GLU A 164 4.78 -8.11 -12.41
CA GLU A 164 4.26 -9.29 -11.72
C GLU A 164 2.73 -9.38 -11.72
N GLY A 165 2.03 -8.41 -12.32
CA GLY A 165 0.58 -8.41 -12.50
C GLY A 165 -0.20 -7.84 -11.31
N LEU A 166 0.46 -7.17 -10.36
CA LEU A 166 -0.21 -6.59 -9.19
C LEU A 166 -0.92 -5.27 -9.48
N ALA A 167 -0.79 -4.73 -10.69
CA ALA A 167 -1.48 -3.51 -11.08
C ALA A 167 -3.01 -3.66 -11.19
N ARG A 168 -3.49 -4.87 -11.52
CA ARG A 168 -4.91 -5.17 -11.75
C ARG A 168 -5.34 -6.40 -10.98
N TYR A 169 -6.34 -6.23 -10.14
CA TYR A 169 -6.79 -7.27 -9.23
C TYR A 169 -8.31 -7.22 -9.06
N VAL A 170 -8.97 -8.37 -9.18
CA VAL A 170 -10.41 -8.51 -8.96
C VAL A 170 -10.61 -8.93 -7.51
N TYR A 171 -11.26 -8.08 -6.73
CA TYR A 171 -11.53 -8.34 -5.32
C TYR A 171 -12.48 -9.54 -5.16
N ALA A 172 -12.26 -10.34 -4.11
CA ALA A 172 -13.29 -11.25 -3.63
C ALA A 172 -14.46 -10.47 -3.02
N GLU A 173 -15.61 -11.12 -2.95
CA GLU A 173 -16.80 -10.56 -2.31
C GLU A 173 -16.53 -10.15 -0.85
N GLY A 174 -16.94 -8.94 -0.47
CA GLY A 174 -16.82 -8.42 0.89
C GLY A 174 -15.72 -7.37 1.11
N GLY A 175 -15.03 -6.91 0.05
CA GLY A 175 -14.13 -5.75 0.16
C GLY A 175 -12.77 -6.01 0.83
N PHE A 176 -12.47 -7.24 1.24
CA PHE A 176 -11.25 -7.61 1.96
C PHE A 176 -10.03 -7.87 1.07
N GLY A 177 -10.08 -7.47 -0.20
CA GLY A 177 -9.08 -7.82 -1.20
C GLY A 177 -7.71 -7.19 -0.97
N CYS A 178 -7.64 -6.04 -0.29
CA CYS A 178 -6.39 -5.32 -0.02
C CYS A 178 -5.41 -6.14 0.84
N ARG A 179 -5.92 -6.94 1.80
CA ARG A 179 -5.08 -7.84 2.61
C ARG A 179 -4.41 -8.92 1.78
N TRP A 180 -5.19 -9.56 0.91
CA TRP A 180 -4.64 -10.57 0.00
C TRP A 180 -3.65 -9.96 -0.98
N TRP A 181 -3.94 -8.77 -1.49
CA TRP A 181 -3.02 -8.03 -2.36
C TRP A 181 -1.67 -7.76 -1.67
N CYS A 182 -1.69 -7.24 -0.43
CA CYS A 182 -0.46 -6.98 0.34
C CYS A 182 0.34 -8.26 0.59
N ARG A 183 -0.35 -9.37 0.91
CA ARG A 183 0.27 -10.69 1.13
C ARG A 183 1.00 -11.17 -0.13
N VAL A 184 0.36 -11.10 -1.29
CA VAL A 184 0.98 -11.48 -2.56
C VAL A 184 2.14 -10.54 -2.93
N ALA A 185 2.03 -9.24 -2.67
CA ALA A 185 3.12 -8.30 -2.90
C ALA A 185 4.38 -8.70 -2.11
N LEU A 186 4.24 -9.00 -0.81
CA LEU A 186 5.34 -9.47 0.02
C LEU A 186 5.95 -10.78 -0.51
N GLN A 187 5.12 -11.76 -0.90
CA GLN A 187 5.58 -13.03 -1.49
C GLN A 187 6.43 -12.80 -2.76
N LYS A 188 6.03 -11.85 -3.61
CA LYS A 188 6.76 -11.52 -4.84
C LYS A 188 8.09 -10.86 -4.53
N LEU A 189 8.13 -9.94 -3.57
CA LEU A 189 9.36 -9.27 -3.13
C LEU A 189 10.33 -10.26 -2.47
N GLU A 190 9.81 -11.21 -1.68
CA GLU A 190 10.59 -12.28 -1.06
C GLU A 190 11.17 -13.22 -2.12
N ALA A 191 10.35 -13.66 -3.08
CA ALA A 191 10.81 -14.50 -4.20
C ALA A 191 11.86 -13.80 -5.09
N LYS A 192 11.81 -12.46 -5.17
CA LYS A 192 12.81 -11.64 -5.87
C LYS A 192 14.11 -11.49 -5.07
N GLY A 193 14.11 -11.81 -3.77
CA GLY A 193 15.24 -11.63 -2.86
C GLY A 193 15.43 -10.18 -2.40
N TRP A 194 14.40 -9.34 -2.54
CA TRP A 194 14.44 -7.93 -2.12
C TRP A 194 13.97 -7.69 -0.68
N VAL A 195 13.37 -8.71 -0.06
CA VAL A 195 13.12 -8.73 1.38
C VAL A 195 13.57 -10.07 1.96
N GLU A 196 13.76 -10.11 3.28
CA GLU A 196 14.11 -11.35 3.97
C GLU A 196 12.98 -12.40 3.87
N SER A 197 13.35 -13.67 4.05
CA SER A 197 12.35 -14.73 4.09
C SER A 197 11.47 -14.62 5.33
N GLY A 198 10.17 -14.91 5.18
CA GLY A 198 9.17 -14.76 6.25
C GLY A 198 8.61 -13.34 6.38
N ALA A 199 8.83 -12.47 5.39
CA ALA A 199 8.19 -11.15 5.36
C ALA A 199 6.66 -11.25 5.38
N GLU A 200 6.12 -12.21 4.61
CA GLU A 200 4.70 -12.55 4.62
C GLU A 200 4.21 -13.01 6.00
N ASP A 201 4.98 -13.88 6.67
CA ASP A 201 4.60 -14.45 7.95
C ASP A 201 4.49 -13.38 9.04
N LYS A 202 5.41 -12.40 9.05
CA LYS A 202 5.34 -11.24 9.96
C LYS A 202 4.05 -10.45 9.76
N TYR A 203 3.60 -10.31 8.51
CA TYR A 203 2.35 -9.63 8.20
C TYR A 203 1.11 -10.43 8.62
N VAL A 204 1.10 -11.74 8.37
CA VAL A 204 0.02 -12.63 8.82
C VAL A 204 -0.08 -12.65 10.34
N GLU A 205 1.04 -12.66 11.04
CA GLU A 205 1.10 -12.62 12.49
C GLU A 205 0.53 -11.31 13.05
N LEU A 206 0.88 -10.16 12.48
CA LEU A 206 0.27 -8.88 12.86
C LEU A 206 -1.25 -8.91 12.68
N GLN A 207 -1.76 -9.48 11.59
CA GLN A 207 -3.20 -9.59 11.39
C GLN A 207 -3.86 -10.45 12.47
N ARG A 208 -3.24 -11.58 12.83
CA ARG A 208 -3.71 -12.47 13.90
C ARG A 208 -3.79 -11.73 15.24
N GLU A 209 -2.72 -11.03 15.63
CA GLU A 209 -2.69 -10.22 16.85
C GLU A 209 -3.74 -9.09 16.86
N CYS A 210 -4.03 -8.51 15.70
CA CYS A 210 -5.09 -7.50 15.57
C CYS A 210 -6.48 -8.13 15.71
N ALA A 211 -6.72 -9.28 15.09
CA ALA A 211 -7.99 -10.01 15.17
C ALA A 211 -8.28 -10.57 16.57
N GLU A 212 -7.26 -10.93 17.34
CA GLU A 212 -7.42 -11.34 18.74
C GLU A 212 -7.86 -10.17 19.63
N ARG A 213 -7.44 -8.95 19.32
CA ARG A 213 -7.81 -7.74 20.07
C ARG A 213 -9.17 -7.19 19.66
N ASP A 214 -9.46 -7.20 18.36
CA ASP A 214 -10.68 -6.61 17.79
C ASP A 214 -11.13 -7.41 16.54
N PRO A 215 -11.80 -8.55 16.73
CA PRO A 215 -12.16 -9.44 15.62
C PRO A 215 -13.14 -8.81 14.63
N ASP A 216 -13.94 -7.84 15.06
CA ASP A 216 -14.92 -7.14 14.21
C ASP A 216 -14.21 -6.23 13.20
N ARG A 217 -13.14 -5.54 13.62
CA ARG A 217 -12.36 -4.65 12.75
C ARG A 217 -11.28 -5.39 11.95
N PHE A 218 -10.92 -6.60 12.39
CA PHE A 218 -9.92 -7.45 11.76
C PHE A 218 -10.47 -8.87 11.55
N PRO A 219 -11.33 -9.09 10.54
CA PRO A 219 -11.94 -10.41 10.33
C PRO A 219 -10.89 -11.48 10.04
N ASN A 220 -10.97 -12.66 10.68
CA ASN A 220 -9.98 -13.73 10.47
C ASN A 220 -10.11 -14.42 9.10
N ASP A 221 -11.22 -14.25 8.39
CA ASP A 221 -11.44 -14.84 7.09
C ASP A 221 -10.71 -14.06 5.98
N LEU A 222 -9.62 -14.64 5.48
CA LEU A 222 -8.92 -14.08 4.33
C LEU A 222 -9.56 -14.54 3.02
N LYS A 223 -10.43 -13.70 2.46
CA LYS A 223 -11.00 -13.92 1.12
C LYS A 223 -10.00 -13.52 0.03
N LYS A 224 -9.75 -14.45 -0.89
CA LYS A 224 -8.79 -14.29 -1.99
C LYS A 224 -9.50 -13.90 -3.28
N GLY A 225 -9.11 -12.77 -3.86
CA GLY A 225 -9.51 -12.39 -5.20
C GLY A 225 -8.59 -13.00 -6.25
N THR A 226 -8.69 -12.51 -7.48
CA THR A 226 -7.93 -13.02 -8.64
C THR A 226 -7.12 -11.90 -9.28
N PHE A 227 -5.82 -12.11 -9.46
CA PHE A 227 -4.97 -11.20 -10.23
C PHE A 227 -5.26 -11.38 -11.72
N MET A 228 -5.38 -10.27 -12.44
CA MET A 228 -5.63 -10.32 -13.87
C MET A 228 -4.34 -10.72 -14.61
N PRO A 229 -4.45 -11.34 -15.81
CA PRO A 229 -3.28 -11.69 -16.60
C PRO A 229 -2.35 -10.49 -16.81
N LYS A 230 -1.04 -10.75 -16.75
CA LYS A 230 -0.02 -9.77 -17.09
C LYS A 230 -0.32 -9.22 -18.49
N VAL A 231 -0.38 -7.90 -18.63
CA VAL A 231 -0.44 -7.29 -19.95
C VAL A 231 0.95 -7.50 -20.54
N SER A 232 1.10 -8.52 -21.37
CA SER A 232 2.29 -8.64 -22.22
C SER A 232 2.33 -7.36 -23.04
N VAL A 233 3.29 -6.48 -22.74
CA VAL A 233 3.67 -5.42 -23.66
C VAL A 233 4.14 -6.20 -24.89
N ALA A 234 3.27 -6.31 -25.89
CA ALA A 234 3.60 -6.98 -27.14
C ALA A 234 4.93 -6.37 -27.58
N GLY A 235 5.97 -7.20 -27.59
CA GLY A 235 7.31 -6.77 -27.92
C GLY A 235 7.23 -6.02 -29.24
N GLY A 236 7.83 -4.84 -29.28
CA GLY A 236 8.33 -4.38 -30.56
C GLY A 236 9.29 -5.46 -31.00
N ASP A 237 8.89 -6.23 -32.03
CA ASP A 237 9.76 -7.11 -32.78
C ASP A 237 10.94 -6.24 -33.21
N HIS A 238 12.02 -6.29 -32.42
CA HIS A 238 13.31 -5.86 -32.88
C HIS A 238 13.81 -7.04 -33.69
N ASP A 239 13.29 -7.13 -34.93
CA ASP A 239 13.92 -7.84 -36.02
C ASP A 239 15.32 -7.27 -36.15
N LEU A 240 16.25 -7.83 -35.37
CA LEU A 240 17.66 -7.76 -35.68
C LEU A 240 17.81 -8.61 -36.93
N ASP A 241 17.68 -7.95 -38.09
CA ASP A 241 18.21 -8.42 -39.35
C ASP A 241 19.63 -8.93 -39.09
N ASP A 242 19.79 -10.25 -39.12
CA ASP A 242 21.06 -10.94 -39.21
C ASP A 242 21.75 -10.44 -40.48
N ALA A 243 22.55 -9.38 -40.33
CA ALA A 243 23.46 -8.93 -41.35
C ALA A 243 24.52 -10.02 -41.55
N ASP A 244 24.32 -10.78 -42.63
CA ASP A 244 25.25 -11.64 -43.34
C ASP A 244 26.69 -11.08 -43.32
N VAL A 245 27.52 -11.56 -42.38
CA VAL A 245 28.95 -11.27 -42.32
C VAL A 245 29.65 -12.14 -43.36
N GLY A 246 29.94 -11.51 -44.50
CA GLY A 246 30.57 -12.12 -45.66
C GLY A 246 31.85 -12.91 -45.37
N SER A 247 31.94 -14.08 -46.01
CA SER A 247 33.15 -14.89 -46.06
C SER A 247 34.24 -14.19 -46.86
N ARG A 248 35.32 -13.83 -46.19
CA ARG A 248 36.58 -13.39 -46.79
C ARG A 248 37.55 -14.58 -46.76
N THR A 249 37.81 -15.20 -47.91
CA THR A 249 38.97 -16.08 -48.09
C THR A 249 39.79 -15.58 -49.26
N ASP A 250 40.83 -14.82 -48.93
CA ASP A 250 42.02 -14.68 -49.76
C ASP A 250 42.88 -15.94 -49.56
N VAL A 251 43.16 -16.68 -50.62
CA VAL A 251 44.28 -17.62 -50.67
C VAL A 251 45.09 -17.30 -51.92
N SER A 252 46.27 -16.73 -51.70
CA SER A 252 47.31 -16.54 -52.70
C SER A 252 48.03 -17.85 -52.96
N VAL A 253 48.18 -18.25 -54.22
CA VAL A 253 49.43 -18.76 -54.85
C VAL A 253 49.40 -18.40 -56.33
#